data_AF-A0A660U940-F1
#
_entry.id   AF-A0A660U940-F1
#
_cell.length_a   1.000
_cell.length_b   1.000
_cell.length_c   1.000
_cell.angle_alpha   90.00
_cell.angle_beta   90.00
_cell.angle_gamma   90.00
#
_symmetry.space_group_name_H-M   'P 1'
#
loop_
_entity.id
_entity.type
_entity.pdbx_description
1 polymer ?
#
loop_
_entity_poly.entity_id
_entity_poly.type
_entity_poly.pdbx_seq_one_letter_code
_entity_poly.pdbx_strand_id
1 'polypeptide(L)' 'SVGDELKAVVINVDPKERKLSLSVKKAKEMAERAEIEKYMNYQSSITSNVGEILKEEINQKNGVKLKEQ' A
#
# COMPACT_ATOMS: atom_id res chain seq x y z
N SER A 1 12.26 -19.86 18.59
CA SER A 1 12.92 -21.09 19.05
C SER A 1 13.96 -21.53 18.03
N VAL A 2 14.96 -22.30 18.46
CA VAL A 2 15.93 -22.87 17.52
C VAL A 2 15.20 -23.87 16.63
N GLY A 3 15.33 -23.72 15.31
CA GLY A 3 14.63 -24.55 14.33
C GLY A 3 13.42 -23.88 13.65
N ASP A 4 13.02 -22.68 14.09
CA ASP A 4 11.91 -21.97 13.45
C ASP A 4 12.33 -21.35 12.11
N GLU A 5 11.42 -21.42 11.14
CA GLU A 5 11.56 -20.70 9.87
C GLU A 5 11.20 -19.22 10.08
N LEU A 6 12.07 -18.33 9.60
CA LEU A 6 11.89 -16.89 9.75
C LEU A 6 12.24 -16.14 8.46
N LYS A 7 11.49 -15.07 8.20
CA LYS A 7 11.77 -14.16 7.09
C LYS A 7 12.88 -13.20 7.48
N ALA A 8 13.89 -13.09 6.62
CA ALA A 8 14.97 -12.12 6.74
C ALA A 8 15.34 -11.58 5.36
N VAL A 9 16.01 -10.43 5.33
CA VAL A 9 16.56 -9.86 4.09
C VAL A 9 18.08 -10.01 4.08
N VAL A 10 18.64 -10.22 2.89
CA VAL A 10 20.09 -10.24 2.70
C VAL A 10 20.62 -8.82 2.79
N ILE A 11 21.58 -8.59 3.68
CA ILE A 11 22.25 -7.29 3.84
C ILE A 11 23.65 -7.27 3.25
N ASN A 12 24.31 -8.42 3.16
CA ASN A 12 25.62 -8.55 2.54
C ASN A 12 25.85 -9.98 2.04
N VAL A 13 26.64 -10.10 0.97
CA VAL A 13 27.09 -11.37 0.41
C VAL A 13 28.62 -11.35 0.37
N ASP A 14 29.26 -12.28 1.08
CA ASP A 14 30.69 -12.52 0.95
C ASP A 14 30.93 -13.79 0.11
N PRO A 15 31.32 -13.65 -1.17
CA PRO A 15 31.55 -14.81 -2.04
C PRO A 15 32.87 -15.54 -1.73
N LYS A 16 33.84 -14.88 -1.09
CA LYS A 16 35.13 -15.48 -0.75
C LYS A 16 34.96 -16.45 0.41
N GLU A 17 34.25 -16.01 1.44
CA GLU A 17 33.95 -16.84 2.61
C GLU A 17 32.67 -17.68 2.44
N ARG A 18 31.92 -17.46 1.35
CA ARG A 18 30.60 -18.08 1.09
C ARG A 18 29.61 -17.82 2.23
N LYS A 19 29.65 -16.63 2.81
CA LYS A 19 28.80 -16.20 3.93
C LYS A 19 27.75 -15.21 3.47
N LEU A 20 26.57 -15.29 4.07
CA LEU A 20 25.47 -14.34 3.90
C LEU A 20 25.20 -13.66 5.23
N SER A 21 25.13 -12.34 5.22
CA SER A 21 24.65 -11.58 6.36
C SER A 21 23.16 -11.28 6.15
N LEU A 22 22.33 -11.62 7.13
CA LEU A 22 20.87 -11.49 7.07
C LEU A 22 20.37 -10.53 8.16
N SER A 23 19.25 -9.85 7.91
CA SER A 23 18.59 -8.99 8.90
C SER A 23 17.10 -9.27 8.99
N VAL A 24 16.66 -9.66 10.20
CA VAL A 24 15.23 -9.82 10.54
C VAL A 24 14.58 -8.46 10.79
N LYS A 25 15.32 -7.52 11.39
CA LYS A 25 14.82 -6.18 11.69
C LYS A 25 14.38 -5.46 10.40
N LYS A 26 15.27 -5.44 9.39
CA LYS A 26 14.95 -4.83 8.10
C LYS A 26 13.78 -5.53 7.40
N ALA A 27 13.65 -6.84 7.54
CA ALA A 27 12.51 -7.57 6.99
C ALA A 27 11.18 -7.11 7.60
N LYS A 28 11.14 -6.87 8.92
CA LYS A 28 9.96 -6.31 9.61
C LYS A 28 9.65 -4.89 9.15
N GLU A 29 10.67 -4.02 9.09
CA GLU A 29 10.51 -2.62 8.65
C GLU A 29 9.96 -2.53 7.22
N MET A 30 10.41 -3.41 6.31
CA MET A 30 9.89 -3.47 4.94
C MET A 30 8.44 -3.95 4.90
N ALA A 31 8.08 -4.95 5.72
CA ALA A 31 6.72 -5.45 5.79
C ALA A 31 5.74 -4.37 6.30
N GLU A 32 6.10 -3.65 7.37
CA GLU A 32 5.31 -2.54 7.90
C GLU A 32 5.11 -1.43 6.86
N ARG A 33 6.18 -1.02 6.17
CA ARG A 33 6.09 -0.01 5.10
C ARG A 33 5.14 -0.44 3.99
N ALA A 34 5.27 -1.68 3.53
CA ALA A 34 4.40 -2.21 2.48
C ALA A 34 2.93 -2.27 2.92
N GLU A 35 2.65 -2.51 4.20
CA GLU A 35 1.29 -2.50 4.73
C GLU A 35 0.71 -1.09 4.81
N ILE A 36 1.51 -0.11 5.27
CA ILE A 36 1.12 1.31 5.29
C ILE A 36 0.84 1.80 3.87
N GLU A 37 1.70 1.47 2.90
CA GLU A 37 1.49 1.83 1.50
C GLU A 37 0.19 1.23 0.96
N LYS A 38 -0.11 -0.03 1.27
CA LYS A 38 -1.39 -0.66 0.88
C LYS A 38 -2.59 0.05 1.50
N TYR A 39 -2.50 0.41 2.78
CA TYR A 39 -3.57 1.13 3.47
C TYR A 39 -3.81 2.51 2.84
N MET A 40 -2.75 3.28 2.59
CA MET A 40 -2.85 4.59 1.95
C MET A 40 -3.42 4.51 0.53
N ASN A 41 -2.96 3.53 -0.27
CA ASN A 41 -3.50 3.30 -1.61
C ASN A 41 -4.99 2.90 -1.56
N TYR A 42 -5.37 2.03 -0.63
CA TYR A 42 -6.76 1.63 -0.44
C TYR A 42 -7.64 2.83 -0.06
N GLN A 43 -7.21 3.65 0.89
CA GLN A 43 -7.94 4.83 1.32
C GLN A 43 -8.06 5.86 0.19
N SER A 44 -6.98 6.11 -0.56
CA SER A 44 -7.01 7.00 -1.74
C SER A 44 -7.92 6.49 -2.85
N SER A 45 -8.00 5.16 -3.04
CA SER A 45 -8.90 4.57 -4.03
C SER A 45 -10.38 4.72 -3.64
N ILE A 46 -10.71 4.58 -2.35
CA ILE A 46 -12.06 4.79 -1.83
C ILE A 46 -12.45 6.27 -1.88
N THR A 47 -11.59 7.19 -1.49
CA THR A 47 -11.94 8.62 -1.53
C THR A 47 -12.13 9.10 -2.97
N SER A 48 -11.38 8.55 -3.92
CA SER A 48 -11.54 8.87 -5.35
C SER A 48 -12.86 8.35 -5.90
N ASN A 49 -13.24 7.10 -5.60
CA ASN A 49 -14.50 6.54 -6.11
C ASN A 49 -15.75 7.17 -5.46
N VAL A 50 -15.72 7.43 -4.15
CA VAL A 50 -16.83 8.11 -3.44
C VAL A 50 -16.93 9.56 -3.90
N GLY A 51 -15.79 10.24 -4.07
CA GLY A 51 -15.74 11.62 -4.55
C GLY A 51 -16.25 11.77 -5.98
N GLU A 52 -15.96 10.81 -6.85
CA GLU A 52 -16.48 10.76 -8.23
C GLU A 52 -18.00 10.59 -8.24
N ILE A 53 -18.53 9.60 -7.52
CA ILE A 53 -19.99 9.35 -7.44
C ILE A 53 -20.73 10.58 -6.87
N LEU A 54 -20.22 11.20 -5.80
CA LEU A 54 -20.83 12.41 -5.22
C LEU A 54 -20.83 13.59 -6.21
N LYS A 55 -19.73 13.77 -6.95
CA LYS A 55 -19.61 14.83 -7.96
C LYS A 55 -20.55 14.57 -9.12
N GLU A 56 -20.68 13.32 -9.56
CA GLU A 56 -21.65 12.91 -10.58
C GLU A 56 -23.09 13.18 -10.13
N GLU A 57 -23.47 12.80 -8.92
CA GLU A 57 -24.80 13.07 -8.34
C GLU A 57 -25.12 14.58 -8.23
N ILE A 58 -24.15 15.38 -7.78
CA ILE A 58 -24.30 16.84 -7.67
C ILE A 58 -24.43 17.46 -9.08
N ASN A 59 -23.63 17.03 -10.05
CA ASN A 59 -23.74 17.51 -11.43
C ASN A 59 -25.05 17.08 -12.09
N GLN A 60 -25.54 15.86 -11.82
CA GLN A 60 -26.85 15.41 -12.30
C GLN A 60 -27.97 16.27 -11.72
N LYS A 61 -27.99 16.52 -10.40
CA LYS A 61 -28.99 17.39 -9.77
C LYS A 61 -28.95 18.84 -10.27
N ASN A 62 -27.75 19.37 -10.56
CA ASN A 62 -27.60 20.74 -11.07
C ASN A 62 -27.92 20.85 -12.58
N GLY A 63 -27.65 19.82 -13.37
CA GLY A 63 -27.95 19.77 -14.80
C GLY A 63 -29.45 19.57 -15.11
N VAL A 64 -30.20 18.96 -14.19
CA VAL A 64 -31.67 18.79 -14.33
C VAL A 64 -32.41 20.13 -14.19
N LYS A 65 -31.87 21.09 -13.44
CA LYS A 65 -32.49 22.42 -13.25
C LYS A 65 -32.41 23.36 -14.46
N LEU A 66 -31.65 23.01 -15.50
CA LEU A 66 -31.48 23.84 -16.71
C LEU A 66 -32.36 23.41 -17.89
N LYS A 67 -33.14 22.32 -17.75
CA LYS A 67 -34.03 21.82 -18.81
C LYS A 67 -35.53 22.03 -18.55
N GLU A 68 -35.89 22.67 -17.45
CA GLU A 68 -37.28 23.05 -17.13
C GLU A 68 -37.50 24.58 -17.18
N GLN A 69 -37.03 25.23 -18.25
CA GLN A 69 -37.50 26.55 -18.66
C GLN A 69 -37.88 26.55 -20.15
#